data_AF-A0A0S3AHF8-F1
#
_entry.id   AF-A0A0S3AHF8-F1
#
_cell.length_a   1.000
_cell.length_b   1.000
_cell.length_c   1.000
_cell.angle_alpha   90.00
_cell.angle_beta   90.00
_cell.angle_gamma   90.00
#
_symmetry.space_group_name_H-M   'P 1'
#
loop_
_entity.id
_entity.type
_entity.pdbx_description
1 polymer ?
#
loop_
_entity_poly.entity_id
_entity_poly.type
_entity_poly.pdbx_seq_one_letter_code
_entity_poly.pdbx_strand_id
1 'polypeptide(L)'
;MFKLNIFLILVLIACALGVVTAQHTVRNLFMTLEKEKEIEQKLEVEWGRLQLEQSTLIMHGRIERIATEHLNMKVPTASSIQIVSINTAENEMNAERVRP
;
A
#
# COMPACT_ATOMS: atom_id res chain seq x y z
N MET A 1 26.50 29.64 -54.82
CA MET A 1 25.98 28.29 -54.52
C MET A 1 26.84 27.54 -53.49
N PHE A 2 28.14 27.30 -53.75
CA PHE A 2 29.00 26.47 -52.88
C PHE A 2 29.15 26.96 -51.42
N LYS A 3 29.17 28.29 -51.19
CA LYS A 3 29.27 28.89 -49.86
C LYS A 3 28.10 28.52 -48.94
N LEU A 4 26.88 28.41 -49.48
CA LEU A 4 25.68 28.07 -48.72
C LEU A 4 25.72 26.60 -48.27
N ASN A 5 26.15 25.70 -49.16
CA ASN A 5 26.30 24.27 -48.82
C ASN A 5 27.34 24.05 -47.72
N ILE A 6 28.49 24.74 -47.77
CA ILE A 6 29.51 24.65 -46.72
C ILE A 6 28.96 25.15 -45.38
N PHE A 7 28.21 26.25 -45.39
CA PHE A 7 27.58 26.76 -44.18
C PHE A 7 26.59 25.76 -43.59
N LEU A 8 25.74 25.14 -44.43
CA LEU A 8 24.76 24.15 -43.99
C LEU A 8 25.41 22.89 -43.41
N ILE A 9 26.51 22.43 -44.01
CA ILE A 9 27.30 21.30 -43.49
C ILE A 9 27.88 21.63 -42.11
N LEU A 10 28.39 22.84 -41.92
CA LEU A 10 28.97 23.25 -40.64
C LEU A 10 27.90 23.31 -39.53
N VAL A 11 26.71 23.82 -39.87
CA VAL A 11 25.54 23.81 -38.96
C VAL A 11 25.12 22.38 -38.64
N LEU A 12 25.09 21.48 -39.62
CA LEU A 12 24.73 20.07 -39.42
C LEU A 12 25.71 19.37 -38.47
N ILE A 13 27.02 19.61 -38.65
CA ILE A 13 28.06 19.04 -37.78
C ILE A 13 27.90 19.57 -36.35
N ALA A 14 27.66 20.87 -36.18
CA ALA A 14 27.42 21.45 -34.86
C ALA A 14 26.18 20.84 -34.18
N CYS A 15 25.10 20.63 -34.93
CA CYS A 15 23.90 19.97 -34.43
C CYS A 15 24.18 18.51 -34.02
N ALA A 16 24.87 17.76 -34.86
CA ALA A 16 25.23 16.37 -34.57
C ALA A 16 26.09 16.25 -33.30
N LEU A 17 27.10 17.11 -33.15
CA LEU A 17 27.93 17.16 -31.94
C LEU A 17 27.11 17.54 -30.71
N GLY A 18 26.20 18.52 -30.82
CA GLY A 18 25.30 18.92 -29.74
C GLY A 18 24.35 17.80 -29.28
N VAL A 19 23.82 17.02 -30.22
CA VAL A 19 22.97 15.86 -29.89
C VAL A 19 23.78 14.77 -29.19
N VAL A 20 24.99 14.49 -29.65
CA VAL A 20 25.87 13.48 -29.04
C VAL A 20 26.28 13.86 -27.63
N THR A 21 26.61 15.13 -27.38
CA THR A 21 26.95 15.60 -26.03
C THR A 21 25.74 15.54 -25.10
N ALA A 22 24.56 15.96 -25.57
CA ALA A 22 23.32 15.86 -24.81
C ALA A 22 22.99 14.39 -24.46
N GLN A 23 23.16 13.46 -25.39
CA GLN A 23 22.97 12.03 -25.15
C GLN A 23 23.90 11.50 -24.04
N HIS A 24 25.15 11.95 -24.01
CA HIS A 24 26.12 11.54 -23.00
C HIS A 24 25.74 12.07 -21.60
N THR A 25 25.35 13.35 -21.51
CA THR A 25 24.89 13.96 -20.26
C THR A 25 23.61 13.30 -19.75
N VAL A 26 22.65 13.02 -20.63
CA VAL A 26 21.39 12.33 -20.28
C VAL A 26 21.66 10.97 -19.66
N ARG A 27 22.56 10.16 -20.25
CA ARG A 27 22.91 8.85 -19.68
C ARG A 27 23.48 8.95 -18.27
N ASN A 28 24.34 9.93 -18.02
CA ASN A 28 24.94 10.09 -16.70
C ASN A 28 23.92 10.55 -15.64
N LEU A 29 23.03 11.49 -15.98
CA LEU A 29 21.96 11.92 -15.07
C LEU A 29 20.95 10.79 -14.81
N PHE A 30 20.65 9.99 -15.83
CA PHE A 30 19.72 8.87 -15.72
C PHE A 30 20.25 7.80 -14.76
N MET A 31 21.54 7.48 -14.80
CA MET A 31 22.18 6.52 -13.89
C MET A 31 22.08 6.94 -12.41
N THR A 32 22.19 8.24 -12.12
CA THR A 32 22.04 8.75 -10.74
C THR A 32 20.59 8.64 -10.27
N LEU A 33 19.63 8.95 -11.14
CA LEU A 33 18.21 8.81 -10.84
C LEU A 33 17.82 7.34 -10.62
N GLU A 34 18.35 6.44 -11.45
CA GLU A 34 18.11 4.99 -11.36
C GLU A 34 18.58 4.42 -10.02
N LYS A 35 19.73 4.90 -9.49
CA LYS A 35 20.26 4.46 -8.19
C LYS A 35 19.32 4.80 -7.02
N GLU A 36 18.79 6.03 -6.99
CA GLU A 36 17.87 6.43 -5.93
C GLU A 36 16.57 5.62 -6.00
N LYS A 37 16.08 5.39 -7.22
CA LYS A 37 14.90 4.58 -7.48
C LYS A 37 15.09 3.11 -7.08
N GLU A 38 16.29 2.55 -7.25
CA GLU A 38 16.60 1.18 -6.81
C GLU A 38 16.52 1.05 -5.28
N ILE A 39 16.93 2.09 -4.53
CA ILE A 39 16.84 2.12 -3.07
C ILE A 39 15.37 2.18 -2.63
N GLU A 40 14.57 3.05 -3.26
CA GLU A 40 13.13 3.17 -3.01
C GLU A 40 12.42 1.82 -3.20
N GLN A 41 12.70 1.13 -4.31
CA GLN A 41 12.12 -0.18 -4.61
C GLN A 41 12.50 -1.25 -3.60
N LYS A 42 13.75 -1.26 -3.11
CA LYS A 42 14.18 -2.21 -2.08
C LYS A 42 13.43 -2.00 -0.76
N LEU A 43 13.24 -0.74 -0.37
CA LEU A 43 12.54 -0.39 0.86
C LEU A 43 11.05 -0.76 0.80
N GLU A 44 10.42 -0.58 -0.35
CA GLU A 44 9.01 -0.97 -0.56
C GLU A 44 8.80 -2.49 -0.45
N VAL A 45 9.73 -3.28 -1.00
CA VAL A 45 9.70 -4.75 -0.88
C VAL A 45 9.91 -5.18 0.58
N GLU A 46 10.86 -4.58 1.28
CA GLU A 46 11.11 -4.87 2.70
C GLU A 46 9.89 -4.50 3.57
N TRP A 47 9.28 -3.35 3.32
CA TRP A 47 8.05 -2.93 3.98
C TRP A 47 6.90 -3.90 3.73
N GLY A 48 6.70 -4.32 2.47
CA GLY A 48 5.69 -5.32 2.11
C GLY A 48 5.90 -6.64 2.84
N ARG A 49 7.15 -7.09 2.96
CA ARG A 49 7.50 -8.29 3.72
C ARG A 49 7.20 -8.12 5.21
N LEU A 50 7.58 -7.00 5.82
CA LEU A 50 7.30 -6.72 7.23
C LEU A 50 5.80 -6.64 7.52
N GLN A 51 5.02 -6.13 6.56
CA GLN A 51 3.58 -6.02 6.68
C GLN A 51 2.88 -7.40 6.55
N LEU A 52 3.41 -8.29 5.71
CA LEU A 52 2.99 -9.70 5.65
C LEU A 52 3.34 -10.46 6.94
N GLU A 53 4.54 -10.22 7.49
CA GLU A 53 4.96 -10.77 8.79
C GLU A 53 4.03 -10.26 9.92
N GLN A 54 3.65 -8.97 9.92
CA GLN A 54 2.72 -8.41 10.90
C GLN A 54 1.28 -8.91 10.74
N SER A 55 0.79 -9.09 9.50
CA SER A 55 -0.56 -9.59 9.24
C SER A 55 -0.79 -10.98 9.85
N THR A 56 0.28 -11.79 9.94
CA THR A 56 0.24 -13.12 10.56
C THR A 56 0.09 -13.06 12.10
N LEU A 57 0.59 -12.00 12.74
CA LEU A 57 0.64 -11.88 14.21
C LEU A 57 -0.54 -11.07 14.81
N ILE A 58 -1.21 -10.24 14.01
CA ILE A 58 -2.20 -9.29 14.52
C ILE A 58 -3.64 -9.81 14.51
N MET A 59 -4.03 -10.76 13.63
CA MET A 59 -5.45 -11.02 13.44
C MET A 59 -6.09 -12.09 14.34
N HIS A 60 -5.43 -13.21 14.70
CA HIS A 60 -6.12 -14.29 15.44
C HIS A 60 -5.40 -14.78 16.70
N GLY A 61 -4.10 -15.09 16.64
CA GLY A 61 -3.44 -15.79 17.75
C GLY A 61 -3.25 -14.97 19.03
N ARG A 62 -3.00 -13.66 18.94
CA ARG A 62 -2.69 -12.84 20.13
C ARG A 62 -3.92 -12.50 20.96
N ILE A 63 -5.04 -12.22 20.29
CA ILE A 63 -6.31 -11.90 20.96
C ILE A 63 -6.90 -13.15 21.59
N GLU A 64 -6.88 -14.28 20.87
CA GLU A 64 -7.36 -15.57 21.38
C GLU A 64 -6.54 -16.04 22.59
N ARG A 65 -5.21 -15.89 22.53
CA ARG A 65 -4.34 -16.23 23.66
C ARG A 65 -4.60 -15.37 24.89
N ILE A 66 -4.76 -14.04 24.72
CA ILE A 66 -5.06 -13.15 25.85
C ILE A 66 -6.46 -13.44 26.42
N ALA A 67 -7.46 -13.67 25.56
CA ALA A 67 -8.81 -14.02 25.99
C ALA A 67 -8.87 -15.36 26.75
N THR A 68 -8.07 -16.34 26.33
CA THR A 68 -8.03 -17.66 26.97
C THR A 68 -7.19 -17.65 28.25
N GLU A 69 -5.98 -17.09 28.22
CA GLU A 69 -5.04 -17.13 29.36
C GLU A 69 -5.36 -16.11 30.45
N HIS A 70 -5.78 -14.88 30.10
CA HIS A 70 -6.01 -13.82 31.09
C HIS A 70 -7.48 -13.64 31.47
N LEU A 71 -8.41 -13.92 30.54
CA LEU A 71 -9.85 -13.76 30.77
C LEU A 71 -10.58 -15.09 30.95
N ASN A 72 -9.89 -16.23 30.85
CA ASN A 72 -10.46 -17.58 30.97
C ASN A 72 -11.68 -17.81 30.04
N MET A 73 -11.74 -17.10 28.92
CA MET A 73 -12.83 -17.23 27.96
C MET A 73 -12.67 -18.54 27.20
N LYS A 74 -13.74 -19.35 27.16
CA LYS A 74 -13.85 -20.54 26.33
C LYS A 74 -14.83 -20.26 25.20
N VAL A 75 -14.53 -20.75 23.99
CA VAL A 75 -15.44 -20.64 22.86
C VAL A 75 -16.71 -21.43 23.18
N PRO A 76 -17.89 -20.77 23.22
CA PRO A 76 -19.14 -21.43 23.58
C PRO A 76 -19.55 -22.43 22.49
N THR A 77 -20.04 -23.59 22.91
CA THR A 77 -20.64 -24.59 22.02
C THR A 77 -21.93 -24.06 21.40
N ALA A 78 -22.27 -24.50 20.19
CA ALA A 78 -23.41 -23.98 19.41
C ALA A 78 -24.77 -23.99 20.13
N SER A 79 -24.89 -24.79 21.20
CA SER A 79 -26.07 -24.94 22.05
C SER A 79 -26.23 -23.87 23.15
N SER A 80 -25.24 -22.98 23.37
CA SER A 80 -25.29 -21.92 24.39
C SER A 80 -25.31 -20.49 23.82
N ILE A 81 -25.54 -20.35 22.52
CA ILE A 81 -25.66 -19.06 21.84
C ILE A 81 -27.09 -18.54 22.01
N GLN A 82 -27.29 -17.55 22.88
CA GLN A 82 -28.58 -16.87 23.05
C GLN A 82 -28.58 -15.55 22.27
N ILE A 83 -29.26 -15.52 21.13
CA ILE A 83 -29.40 -14.32 20.29
C ILE A 83 -30.49 -13.45 20.91
N VAL A 84 -30.09 -12.40 21.63
CA VAL A 84 -31.04 -11.40 22.14
C VAL A 84 -31.27 -10.38 21.03
N SER A 85 -32.36 -10.54 20.30
CA SER A 85 -32.85 -9.51 19.37
C SER A 85 -33.42 -8.34 20.16
N ILE A 86 -32.92 -7.14 19.91
CA ILE A 86 -33.38 -5.87 20.50
C ILE A 86 -34.88 -5.57 20.30
N ASN A 87 -35.57 -6.32 19.44
CA ASN A 87 -37.02 -6.25 19.23
C ASN A 87 -37.85 -6.82 20.39
N THR A 88 -37.26 -7.65 21.28
CA THR A 88 -38.02 -8.24 22.39
C THR A 88 -38.25 -7.24 23.53
N ALA A 89 -37.29 -6.34 23.78
CA ALA A 89 -37.42 -5.30 24.79
C ALA A 89 -38.43 -4.20 24.40
N GLU A 90 -38.62 -3.94 23.11
CA GLU A 90 -39.59 -2.95 22.62
C GLU A 90 -41.04 -3.48 22.74
N ASN A 91 -41.25 -4.79 22.56
CA ASN A 91 -42.57 -5.41 22.65
C ASN A 91 -43.11 -5.47 24.10
N GLU A 92 -42.26 -5.72 25.09
CA GLU A 92 -42.65 -5.70 26.51
C GLU A 92 -42.96 -4.28 27.00
N MET A 93 -42.22 -3.27 26.53
CA MET A 93 -42.43 -1.87 26.89
C MET A 93 -43.68 -1.26 26.23
N ASN A 94 -44.07 -1.75 25.05
CA ASN A 94 -45.32 -1.36 24.40
C ASN A 94 -46.54 -2.10 25.00
N ALA A 95 -46.39 -3.35 25.44
CA ALA A 95 -47.47 -4.10 26.10
C ALA A 95 -47.90 -3.49 27.44
N GLU A 96 -46.98 -2.86 28.18
CA GLU A 96 -47.29 -2.19 29.45
C GLU A 96 -47.89 -0.79 29.27
N ARG A 97 -47.80 -0.21 28.06
CA ARG A 97 -48.37 1.12 27.74
C ARG A 97 -49.84 1.06 27.30
N VAL A 98 -50.39 -0.12 27.06
CA VAL A 98 -51.76 -0.35 26.53
C VAL A 98 -52.68 -0.99 27.57
N ARG A 99 -52.50 -0.67 28.86
CA ARG A 99 -53.52 -0.96 29.88
C ARG A 99 -54.14 0.37 30.34
N PRO A 100 -55.47 0.54 30.22
CA PRO A 100 -56.18 1.72 30.71
C PRO A 100 -56.16 1.82 32.24
#